data_AF-V2XLE2-F1
#
_entry.id   AF-V2XLE2-F1
#
_cell.length_a   1.000
_cell.length_b   1.000
_cell.length_c   1.000
_cell.angle_alpha   90.00
_cell.angle_beta   90.00
_cell.angle_gamma   90.00
#
_symmetry.space_group_name_H-M   'P 1'
#
loop_
_entity.id
_entity.type
_entity.pdbx_description
1 polymer ?
#
loop_
_entity_poly.entity_id
_entity_poly.type
_entity_poly.pdbx_seq_one_letter_code
_entity_poly.pdbx_strand_id
1 'polypeptide(L)'
;MRFTNILAPSALALLTGIQGVNGGLIAYGLCQTGCNTVAVACYAAAGFTFGTVVAAIAAPPVILACNAALGTCSAACAATALIAPIP
;
A
#
# COMPACT_ATOMS: atom_id res chain seq x y z
N MET A 1 -33.63 -21.74 19.48
CA MET A 1 -32.33 -21.88 20.17
C MET A 1 -31.17 -22.19 19.21
N ARG A 2 -31.28 -23.16 18.27
CA ARG A 2 -30.21 -23.45 17.28
C ARG A 2 -29.90 -22.31 16.30
N PHE A 3 -30.90 -21.57 15.83
CA PHE A 3 -30.71 -20.46 14.89
C PHE A 3 -30.00 -19.25 15.53
N THR A 4 -30.32 -18.94 16.78
CA THR A 4 -29.68 -17.85 17.55
C THR A 4 -28.19 -18.14 17.80
N ASN A 5 -27.82 -19.40 18.02
CA ASN A 5 -26.43 -19.81 18.25
C ASN A 5 -25.53 -19.74 16.99
N ILE A 6 -26.12 -19.63 15.80
CA ILE A 6 -25.37 -19.49 14.53
C ILE A 6 -25.36 -18.03 14.05
N LEU A 7 -26.48 -17.30 14.23
CA LEU A 7 -26.59 -15.88 13.86
C LEU A 7 -25.73 -14.95 14.72
N ALA A 8 -25.59 -15.23 16.02
CA ALA A 8 -24.79 -14.40 16.91
C ALA A 8 -23.28 -14.36 16.55
N PRO A 9 -22.57 -15.49 16.34
CA PRO A 9 -21.15 -15.45 15.99
C PRO A 9 -20.89 -14.93 14.57
N SER A 10 -21.82 -15.17 13.63
CA SER A 10 -21.69 -14.65 12.26
C SER A 10 -21.89 -13.14 12.21
N ALA A 11 -22.87 -12.60 12.94
CA ALA A 11 -23.03 -11.15 13.10
C ALA A 11 -21.78 -10.53 13.75
N LEU A 12 -21.23 -11.15 14.79
CA LEU A 12 -20.04 -10.64 15.47
C LEU A 12 -18.80 -10.63 14.55
N ALA A 13 -18.61 -11.69 13.74
CA ALA A 13 -17.53 -11.76 12.75
C ALA A 13 -17.66 -10.70 11.64
N LEU A 14 -18.89 -10.39 11.20
CA LEU A 14 -19.18 -9.30 10.27
C LEU A 14 -18.83 -7.94 10.86
N LEU A 15 -19.20 -7.66 12.11
CA LEU A 15 -18.91 -6.39 12.76
C LEU A 15 -17.40 -6.17 13.00
N THR A 16 -16.64 -7.21 13.34
CA THR A 16 -15.18 -7.12 13.52
C THR A 16 -14.44 -6.98 12.19
N GLY A 17 -14.92 -7.63 11.12
CA GLY A 17 -14.32 -7.52 9.78
C GLY A 17 -14.35 -6.09 9.23
N ILE A 18 -15.41 -5.33 9.50
CA ILE A 18 -15.56 -3.94 9.01
C ILE A 18 -14.48 -3.00 9.61
N GLN A 19 -14.12 -3.19 10.88
CA GLN A 19 -13.09 -2.36 11.54
C GLN A 19 -11.71 -2.62 10.96
N GLY A 20 -11.42 -3.89 10.62
CA GLY A 20 -10.18 -4.27 9.96
C GLY A 20 -10.05 -3.59 8.58
N VAL A 21 -11.10 -3.65 7.76
CA VAL A 21 -11.07 -3.05 6.41
C VAL A 21 -10.72 -1.55 6.44
N ASN A 22 -11.25 -0.80 7.42
CA ASN A 22 -10.97 0.63 7.51
C ASN A 22 -9.55 0.94 8.01
N GLY A 23 -9.06 0.18 9.00
CA GLY A 23 -7.68 0.31 9.50
C GLY A 23 -6.63 -0.02 8.43
N GLY A 24 -6.88 -1.08 7.66
CA GLY A 24 -6.01 -1.49 6.55
C GLY A 24 -5.89 -0.44 5.44
N LEU A 25 -7.00 0.20 5.07
CA LEU A 25 -7.01 1.27 4.06
C LEU A 25 -6.22 2.51 4.50
N ILE A 26 -6.35 2.93 5.76
CA ILE A 26 -5.60 4.06 6.31
C ILE A 26 -4.10 3.73 6.36
N ALA A 27 -3.74 2.54 6.86
CA ALA A 27 -2.36 2.08 6.91
C ALA A 27 -1.73 1.99 5.51
N TYR A 28 -2.48 1.48 4.53
CA TYR A 28 -2.05 1.43 3.14
C TYR A 28 -1.78 2.83 2.57
N GLY A 29 -2.69 3.79 2.79
CA GLY A 29 -2.53 5.17 2.34
C GLY A 29 -1.30 5.85 2.94
N LEU A 30 -1.07 5.69 4.24
CA LEU A 30 0.13 6.22 4.90
C LEU A 30 1.42 5.58 4.37
N CYS A 31 1.43 4.25 4.20
CA CYS A 31 2.58 3.53 3.66
C CYS A 31 2.89 3.97 2.22
N GLN A 32 1.87 4.09 1.37
CA GLN A 32 2.00 4.62 0.01
C GLN A 32 2.55 6.04 -0.02
N THR A 33 2.08 6.90 0.89
CA THR A 33 2.61 8.26 1.01
C THR A 33 4.11 8.22 1.33
N GLY A 34 4.52 7.35 2.26
CA GLY A 34 5.93 7.10 2.56
C GLY A 34 6.73 6.67 1.33
N CYS A 35 6.30 5.63 0.62
CA CYS A 35 6.99 5.15 -0.60
C CYS A 35 7.13 6.27 -1.66
N ASN A 36 6.07 7.06 -1.87
CA ASN A 36 6.12 8.19 -2.81
C ASN A 36 7.09 9.29 -2.35
N THR A 37 7.15 9.61 -1.05
CA THR A 37 8.13 10.60 -0.56
C THR A 37 9.58 10.15 -0.79
N VAL A 38 9.87 8.86 -0.61
CA VAL A 38 11.19 8.28 -0.91
C VAL A 38 11.47 8.32 -2.40
N ALA A 39 10.49 8.03 -3.25
CA ALA A 39 10.65 8.13 -4.71
C ALA A 39 10.96 9.57 -5.15
N VAL A 40 10.25 10.56 -4.59
CA VAL A 40 10.52 11.99 -4.82
C VAL A 40 11.94 12.36 -4.40
N ALA A 41 12.40 11.90 -3.23
CA ALA A 41 13.76 12.14 -2.76
C ALA A 41 14.82 11.49 -3.67
N CYS A 42 14.58 10.26 -4.12
CA CYS A 42 15.46 9.53 -5.05
C CYS A 42 15.61 10.26 -6.39
N TYR A 43 14.49 10.72 -6.95
CA TYR A 43 14.47 11.53 -8.17
C TYR A 43 15.20 12.86 -7.98
N ALA A 44 14.94 13.57 -6.87
CA ALA A 44 15.59 14.84 -6.56
C ALA A 44 17.11 14.68 -6.40
N ALA A 45 17.57 13.60 -5.76
CA ALA A 45 19.00 13.28 -5.65
C ALA A 45 19.65 13.00 -7.02
N ALA A 46 18.88 12.48 -7.98
CA ALA A 46 19.29 12.31 -9.36
C ALA A 46 19.16 13.57 -10.22
N GLY A 47 18.64 14.68 -9.68
CA GLY A 47 18.43 15.94 -10.41
C GLY A 47 17.16 15.98 -11.28
N PHE A 48 16.20 15.10 -11.03
CA PHE A 48 14.93 15.03 -11.77
C PHE A 48 13.74 15.37 -10.86
N THR A 49 12.68 15.90 -11.47
CA THR A 49 11.38 16.03 -10.80
C THR A 49 10.59 14.74 -10.94
N PHE A 50 10.01 14.26 -9.84
CA PHE A 50 9.20 13.04 -9.86
C PHE A 50 8.02 13.15 -10.85
N GLY A 51 7.81 12.11 -11.65
CA GLY A 51 6.72 12.05 -12.64
C GLY A 51 6.99 12.78 -13.97
N THR A 52 8.13 13.45 -14.16
CA THR A 52 8.41 14.17 -15.42
C THR A 52 9.21 13.35 -16.44
N VAL A 53 9.77 12.21 -16.03
CA VAL A 53 10.57 11.34 -16.89
C VAL A 53 9.66 10.36 -17.61
N VAL A 54 9.68 10.40 -18.94
CA VAL A 54 8.97 9.44 -19.80
C VAL A 54 9.71 8.11 -19.80
N ALA A 55 9.02 7.02 -19.49
CA ALA A 55 9.57 5.68 -19.57
C ALA A 55 9.76 5.27 -21.05
N ALA A 56 10.98 5.44 -21.54
CA ALA A 56 11.40 5.09 -22.89
C ALA A 56 12.81 4.46 -22.85
N ILE A 57 13.33 3.99 -23.99
CA ILE A 57 14.65 3.34 -24.09
C ILE A 57 15.78 4.27 -23.57
N ALA A 58 15.61 5.59 -23.69
CA ALA A 58 16.56 6.58 -23.19
C ALA A 58 16.32 7.02 -21.72
N ALA A 59 15.42 6.36 -20.98
CA ALA A 59 15.16 6.71 -19.60
C ALA A 59 16.42 6.51 -18.74
N PRO A 60 16.77 7.47 -17.87
CA PRO A 60 17.95 7.35 -17.01
C PRO A 60 17.87 6.10 -16.13
N PRO A 61 18.92 5.26 -16.07
CA PRO A 61 18.92 4.03 -15.28
C PRO A 61 18.61 4.25 -13.80
N VAL A 62 19.08 5.37 -13.22
CA VAL A 62 18.80 5.75 -11.83
C VAL A 62 17.31 5.96 -11.59
N ILE A 63 16.59 6.51 -12.57
CA ILE A 63 15.15 6.76 -12.48
C ILE A 63 14.36 5.46 -12.57
N LEU A 64 14.77 4.54 -13.43
CA LEU A 64 14.22 3.19 -13.47
C LEU A 64 14.41 2.48 -12.12
N ALA A 65 15.58 2.62 -11.49
CA ALA A 65 15.86 2.05 -10.17
C ALA A 65 14.98 2.68 -9.07
N CYS A 66 14.82 4.01 -9.05
CA CYS A 66 13.92 4.69 -8.11
C CYS A 66 12.48 4.17 -8.24
N ASN A 67 11.98 3.98 -9.46
CA ASN A 67 10.62 3.47 -9.72
C ASN A 67 10.47 2.00 -9.36
N ALA A 68 11.48 1.18 -9.62
CA ALA A 68 11.47 -0.22 -9.21
C ALA A 68 11.38 -0.32 -7.68
N ALA A 69 12.18 0.47 -6.96
CA ALA A 69 12.14 0.54 -5.50
C ALA A 69 10.77 1.03 -4.98
N LEU A 70 10.19 2.07 -5.61
CA LEU A 70 8.83 2.52 -5.32
C LEU A 70 7.82 1.37 -5.48
N GLY A 71 7.84 0.67 -6.62
CA GLY A 71 6.93 -0.46 -6.88
C GLY A 71 7.07 -1.59 -5.85
N THR A 72 8.30 -1.94 -5.46
CA THR A 72 8.54 -2.93 -4.40
C THR A 72 8.00 -2.47 -3.05
N CYS A 73 8.21 -1.19 -2.69
CA CYS A 73 7.68 -0.60 -1.47
C CYS A 73 6.14 -0.63 -1.46
N SER A 74 5.51 -0.19 -2.54
CA SER A 74 4.04 -0.21 -2.71
C SER A 74 3.44 -1.60 -2.63
N ALA A 75 4.10 -2.61 -3.22
CA ALA A 75 3.67 -4.00 -3.15
C ALA A 75 3.73 -4.53 -1.71
N ALA A 76 4.79 -4.20 -0.96
CA ALA A 76 4.90 -4.53 0.45
C ALA A 76 3.82 -3.84 1.31
N CYS A 77 3.51 -2.57 1.02
CA CYS A 77 2.40 -1.86 1.65
C CYS A 77 1.07 -2.58 1.43
N ALA A 78 0.78 -2.99 0.19
CA ALA A 78 -0.46 -3.72 -0.11
C ALA A 78 -0.51 -5.07 0.63
N ALA A 79 0.59 -5.82 0.63
CA ALA A 79 0.67 -7.11 1.32
C ALA A 79 0.43 -6.98 2.83
N THR A 80 1.00 -5.96 3.46
CA THR A 80 0.95 -5.79 4.92
C THR A 80 -0.29 -5.07 5.41
N ALA A 81 -0.79 -4.09 4.65
CA ALA A 81 -1.92 -3.27 5.10
C ALA A 81 -3.28 -3.74 4.58
N LEU A 82 -3.34 -4.47 3.46
CA LEU A 82 -4.61 -4.91 2.86
C LEU A 82 -4.85 -6.42 2.96
N ILE A 83 -3.79 -7.23 2.91
CA ILE A 83 -3.90 -8.70 2.80
C ILE A 83 -3.62 -9.39 4.14
N ALA A 84 -2.72 -8.87 4.96
CA ALA A 84 -2.39 -9.46 6.25
C ALA A 84 -3.55 -9.29 7.25
N PRO A 85 -3.88 -10.31 8.07
CA PRO A 85 -4.79 -10.14 9.20
C PRO A 85 -4.15 -9.15 10.18
N ILE A 86 -4.79 -8.00 10.33
CA ILE A 86 -4.45 -7.02 11.37
C ILE A 86 -4.88 -7.62 12.72
N PRO A 87 -3.97 -7.68 13.72
CA PRO A 87 -4.29 -8.22 15.03
C PRO A 87 -5.34 -7.40 15.78
#